data_AF-V4PFR9-F1
#
_entry.id   AF-V4PFR9-F1
#
_cell.length_a   1.000
_cell.length_b   1.000
_cell.length_c   1.000
_cell.angle_alpha   90.00
_cell.angle_beta   90.00
_cell.angle_gamma   90.00
#
_symmetry.space_group_name_H-M   'P 1'
#
loop_
_entity.id
_entity.type
_entity.pdbx_description
1 polymer ?
#
loop_
_entity_poly.entity_id
_entity_poly.type
_entity_poly.pdbx_seq_one_letter_code
_entity_poly.pdbx_strand_id
1 'polypeptide(L)'
;MDGLADPDAAAREAYEEAGLMGMIGKVSIGSFSYTRQPKGCDAVFEIRVEVYPIRIDRQLAFWPEASRRQTVLMSPTLAKTMISNPSAPEFQCPF
;
A
#
# COMPACT_ATOMS: atom_id res chain seq x y z
N MET A 1 14.46 -14.73 5.42
CA MET A 1 14.50 -13.29 5.12
C MET A 1 14.12 -12.60 6.39
N ASP A 2 15.12 -12.07 7.10
CA ASP A 2 14.94 -11.50 8.42
C ASP A 2 14.25 -10.13 8.30
N GLY A 3 12.93 -10.14 8.55
CA GLY A 3 12.23 -9.26 9.48
C GLY A 3 12.34 -7.73 9.43
N LEU A 4 13.13 -7.11 8.55
CA LEU A 4 13.11 -5.66 8.35
C LEU A 4 12.35 -5.35 7.07
N ALA A 5 11.24 -4.63 7.19
CA ALA A 5 10.60 -4.01 6.04
C ALA A 5 11.62 -3.08 5.38
N ASP A 6 11.92 -3.34 4.12
CA ASP A 6 12.93 -2.60 3.35
C ASP A 6 12.21 -1.55 2.48
N PRO A 7 12.69 -0.29 2.40
CA PRO A 7 12.20 0.66 1.41
C PRO A 7 12.16 0.09 -0.01
N ASP A 8 13.10 -0.79 -0.40
CA ASP A 8 13.09 -1.43 -1.71
C ASP A 8 11.94 -2.43 -1.89
N ALA A 9 11.54 -3.10 -0.79
CA ALA A 9 10.36 -3.96 -0.79
C ALA A 9 9.08 -3.12 -0.94
N ALA A 10 8.97 -2.01 -0.21
CA ALA A 10 7.84 -1.09 -0.32
C ALA A 10 7.72 -0.47 -1.73
N ALA A 11 8.84 -0.14 -2.37
CA ALA A 11 8.85 0.35 -3.75
C ALA A 11 8.34 -0.71 -4.74
N ARG A 12 8.74 -1.98 -4.53
CA ARG A 12 8.30 -3.09 -5.36
C ARG A 12 6.81 -3.36 -5.20
N GLU A 13 6.29 -3.38 -3.98
CA GLU A 13 4.85 -3.53 -3.74
C GLU A 13 4.05 -2.39 -4.39
N ALA A 14 4.51 -1.14 -4.27
CA ALA A 14 3.86 0.00 -4.93
C ALA A 14 3.83 -0.12 -6.46
N TYR A 15 4.84 -0.72 -7.07
CA TYR A 15 4.86 -1.04 -8.49
C TYR A 15 3.90 -2.20 -8.83
N GLU A 16 3.95 -3.29 -8.08
CA GLU A 16 3.16 -4.50 -8.34
C GLU A 16 1.66 -4.26 -8.16
N GLU A 17 1.26 -3.59 -7.08
CA GLU A 17 -0.14 -3.38 -6.72
C GLU A 17 -0.77 -2.15 -7.40
N ALA A 18 0.02 -1.10 -7.65
CA ALA A 18 -0.49 0.21 -8.04
C ALA A 18 0.19 0.84 -9.28
N GLY A 19 1.20 0.16 -9.84
CA GLY A 19 1.94 0.66 -11.01
C GLY A 19 2.72 1.95 -10.74
N LEU A 20 3.01 2.25 -9.47
CA LEU A 20 3.70 3.49 -9.08
C LEU A 20 5.21 3.33 -9.26
N MET A 21 5.82 4.29 -9.96
CA MET A 21 7.27 4.41 -10.06
C MET A 21 7.71 5.80 -9.60
N GLY A 22 8.78 5.84 -8.83
CA GLY A 22 9.30 7.07 -8.29
C GLY A 22 10.44 6.85 -7.30
N MET A 23 10.78 7.92 -6.57
CA MET A 23 11.84 7.86 -5.56
C MET A 23 11.26 7.51 -4.19
N ILE A 24 11.68 6.37 -3.63
CA ILE A 24 11.32 5.97 -2.26
C ILE A 24 12.24 6.63 -1.23
N GLY A 25 11.64 7.10 -0.14
CA GLY A 25 12.38 7.58 1.03
C GLY A 25 13.03 6.42 1.79
N LYS A 26 14.24 6.64 2.30
CA LYS A 26 14.99 5.62 3.06
C LYS A 26 14.52 5.47 4.52
N VAL A 27 13.71 6.41 5.01
CA VAL A 27 13.24 6.45 6.40
C VAL A 27 11.73 6.24 6.40
N SER A 28 11.27 5.30 7.24
CA SER A 28 9.84 5.06 7.41
C SER A 28 9.18 6.25 8.12
N ILE A 29 7.97 6.60 7.68
CA ILE A 29 7.15 7.67 8.29
C ILE A 29 6.29 7.16 9.44
N GLY A 30 6.29 5.84 9.67
CA GLY A 30 5.55 5.20 10.75
C GLY A 30 5.37 3.70 10.49
N SER A 31 4.68 3.05 11.42
CA SER A 31 4.36 1.62 11.33
C SER A 31 3.06 1.31 12.03
N PHE A 32 2.40 0.23 11.63
CA PHE A 32 1.27 -0.34 12.36
C PHE A 32 1.39 -1.86 12.44
N SER A 33 0.80 -2.46 13.47
CA SER A 33 0.75 -3.91 13.62
C SER A 33 -0.68 -4.42 13.51
N TYR A 34 -0.84 -5.61 12.95
CA TYR A 34 -2.10 -6.35 12.97
C TYR A 34 -1.82 -7.84 13.11
N THR A 35 -2.81 -8.59 13.60
CA THR A 35 -2.70 -10.04 13.69
C THR A 35 -3.36 -10.68 12.48
N ARG A 36 -2.72 -11.72 11.94
CA ARG A 36 -3.25 -12.52 10.84
C ARG A 36 -3.22 -13.99 11.22
N GLN A 37 -4.35 -14.66 11.01
CA GLN A 37 -4.43 -16.12 11.10
C GLN A 37 -4.70 -16.69 9.70
N PRO A 38 -3.70 -17.30 9.05
CA PRO A 38 -3.88 -17.94 7.75
C PRO A 38 -4.88 -19.09 7.83
N LYS A 39 -5.70 -19.25 6.78
CA LYS A 39 -6.62 -20.39 6.68
C LYS A 39 -5.83 -21.70 6.68
N GLY A 40 -6.23 -22.66 7.52
CA GLY A 40 -5.55 -23.94 7.68
C GLY A 40 -4.35 -23.91 8.66
N CYS A 41 -4.18 -22.82 9.41
CA CYS A 41 -3.19 -22.70 10.47
C CYS A 41 -3.84 -22.17 11.75
N ASP A 42 -3.62 -22.86 12.88
CA ASP A 42 -4.12 -22.42 14.19
C ASP A 42 -3.24 -21.34 14.84
N ALA A 43 -2.07 -21.06 14.27
CA ALA A 43 -1.18 -20.03 14.76
C ALA A 43 -1.65 -18.63 14.33
N VAL A 44 -1.63 -17.69 15.28
CA VAL A 44 -1.83 -16.26 15.03
C VAL A 44 -0.47 -15.61 14.86
N PHE A 45 -0.27 -14.92 13.74
CA PHE A 45 0.95 -14.19 13.43
C PHE A 45 0.73 -12.71 13.70
N GLU A 46 1.62 -12.10 14.49
CA GLU A 46 1.70 -10.64 14.57
C GLU A 46 2.51 -10.13 13.38
N ILE A 47 1.90 -9.27 12.57
CA ILE A 47 2.50 -8.65 11.40
C ILE A 47 2.70 -7.18 11.70
N ARG A 48 3.94 -6.70 11.60
CA ARG A 48 4.27 -5.28 11.60
C ARG A 48 4.47 -4.81 10.16
N VAL A 49 3.85 -3.68 9.83
CA VAL A 49 3.98 -3.01 8.53
C VAL A 49 4.66 -1.67 8.75
N GLU A 50 5.75 -1.42 8.03
CA GLU A 50 6.39 -0.11 7.98
C GLU A 50 5.94 0.65 6.74
N VAL A 51 5.76 1.97 6.88
CA VAL A 51 5.26 2.84 5.82
C VAL A 51 6.39 3.75 5.36
N TYR A 52 6.71 3.72 4.08
CA TYR A 52 7.73 4.56 3.47
C TYR A 52 7.09 5.56 2.50
N PRO A 53 7.56 6.82 2.46
CA PRO A 53 7.05 7.80 1.53
C PRO A 53 7.63 7.55 0.13
N ILE A 54 6.80 7.71 -0.90
CA ILE A 54 7.24 7.68 -2.29
C ILE A 54 6.91 9.01 -2.96
N ARG A 55 7.90 9.60 -3.63
CA ARG A 55 7.69 10.70 -4.58
C ARG A 55 7.40 10.09 -5.94
N ILE A 56 6.12 10.03 -6.30
CA ILE A 56 5.65 9.43 -7.55
C ILE A 56 6.14 10.28 -8.73
N ASP A 57 6.88 9.66 -9.66
CA ASP A 57 7.28 10.27 -10.92
C ASP A 57 6.30 9.90 -12.04
N ARG A 58 5.78 8.67 -12.02
CA ARG A 58 4.76 8.20 -12.97
C ARG A 58 3.94 7.03 -12.41
N GLN A 59 2.71 6.93 -12.89
CA GLN A 59 1.87 5.74 -12.73
C GLN A 59 1.72 5.04 -14.08
N LEU A 60 1.86 3.73 -14.10
CA LEU A 60 1.72 2.92 -15.30
C LEU A 60 0.26 2.67 -15.66
N ALA A 61 -0.04 2.65 -16.96
CA ALA A 61 -1.36 2.24 -17.46
C ALA A 61 -1.57 0.72 -17.37
N PHE A 62 -0.49 -0.06 -17.35
CA PHE A 62 -0.49 -1.52 -17.20
C PHE A 62 0.53 -1.89 -16.12
N TRP A 63 0.10 -2.64 -15.10
CA TRP A 63 0.93 -3.07 -13.98
C TRP A 63 0.54 -4.49 -13.52
N PRO A 64 1.41 -5.20 -12.79
CA PRO A 64 1.27 -6.64 -12.52
C PRO A 64 -0.06 -7.06 -11.92
N GLU A 65 -0.59 -6.32 -10.93
CA GLU A 65 -1.84 -6.66 -10.24
C GLU A 65 -3.05 -5.80 -10.66
N ALA A 66 -2.98 -5.12 -11.80
CA ALA A 66 -4.09 -4.26 -12.29
C ALA A 66 -5.44 -5.00 -12.42
N SER A 67 -5.41 -6.33 -12.55
CA SER A 67 -6.61 -7.17 -12.61
C SER A 67 -7.23 -7.49 -11.24
N ARG A 68 -6.49 -7.27 -10.15
CA ARG A 68 -6.89 -7.62 -8.77
C ARG A 68 -6.99 -6.43 -7.84
N ARG A 69 -6.39 -5.29 -8.22
CA ARG A 69 -6.30 -4.07 -7.42
C ARG A 69 -6.83 -2.88 -8.21
N GLN A 70 -7.43 -1.93 -7.50
CA GLN A 70 -7.75 -0.61 -8.01
C GLN A 70 -6.87 0.43 -7.31
N THR A 71 -6.44 1.44 -8.04
CA THR A 71 -5.58 2.50 -7.51
C THR A 71 -6.16 3.86 -7.88
N VAL A 72 -6.29 4.73 -6.87
CA VAL A 72 -6.75 6.11 -7.04
C VAL A 72 -5.81 7.03 -6.30
N LEU A 73 -5.29 8.05 -6.99
CA LEU A 73 -4.57 9.16 -6.35
C LEU A 73 -5.58 10.17 -5.81
N MET A 74 -5.38 10.61 -4.58
CA MET A 74 -6.32 11.51 -3.90
C MET A 74 -5.60 12.48 -2.98
N SER A 75 -6.32 13.53 -2.56
CA SER A 75 -5.80 14.48 -1.58
C SER A 75 -5.67 13.82 -0.20
N PRO A 76 -4.74 14.29 0.66
CA PRO A 76 -4.54 13.73 2.00
C PRO A 76 -5.81 13.74 2.86
N THR A 77 -6.62 14.80 2.75
CA THR A 77 -7.90 14.92 3.46
C THR A 77 -8.85 13.79 3.08
N LEU A 78 -8.96 13.53 1.78
CA LEU A 78 -9.84 12.48 1.28
C LEU A 78 -9.32 11.08 1.65
N ALA A 79 -8.02 10.86 1.52
CA ALA A 79 -7.38 9.60 1.95
C ALA A 79 -7.68 9.28 3.42
N LYS A 80 -7.59 10.28 4.30
CA LYS A 80 -7.91 10.12 5.72
C LYS A 80 -9.37 9.69 5.94
N THR A 81 -10.31 10.29 5.20
CA THR A 81 -11.74 9.92 5.28
C THR A 81 -11.97 8.49 4.81
N MET A 82 -11.35 8.06 3.71
CA MET A 82 -11.49 6.71 3.15
C MET A 82 -10.93 5.64 4.10
N ILE A 83 -9.75 5.87 4.68
CA ILE A 83 -9.16 4.97 5.68
C ILE A 83 -10.08 4.82 6.91
N SER A 84 -10.72 5.91 7.32
CA SER A 84 -11.57 5.93 8.53
C SER A 84 -12.96 5.34 8.29
N ASN A 85 -13.42 5.25 7.04
CA ASN A 85 -14.75 4.80 6.69
C ASN A 85 -14.71 3.81 5.51
N PRO A 86 -14.53 2.50 5.79
CA PRO A 86 -14.38 1.49 4.74
C PRO A 86 -15.65 1.22 3.90
N SER A 87 -16.80 1.80 4.25
CA SER A 87 -18.03 1.76 3.43
C SER A 87 -18.20 2.99 2.54
N ALA A 88 -17.18 3.85 2.42
CA ALA A 88 -17.22 4.98 1.52
C ALA A 88 -17.47 4.51 0.07
N PRO A 89 -18.31 5.23 -0.70
CA PRO A 89 -18.67 4.84 -2.06
C PRO A 89 -17.43 4.75 -2.96
N GLU A 90 -17.52 3.89 -3.99
CA GLU A 90 -16.51 3.76 -5.04
C GLU A 90 -16.09 5.14 -5.56
N PHE A 91 -14.79 5.41 -5.50
CA PHE A 91 -14.25 6.66 -6.01
C PHE A 91 -14.14 6.61 -7.52
N GLN A 92 -15.03 7.33 -8.19
CA GLN A 92 -14.92 7.58 -9.62
C GLN A 92 -13.96 8.75 -9.80
N CYS A 93 -12.72 8.46 -10.22
CA CYS A 93 -11.74 9.48 -10.54
C CYS A 93 -12.29 10.33 -11.69
N PRO A 94 -12.45 11.66 -11.54
CA PRO A 94 -12.68 12.52 -12.69
C PRO A 94 -11.37 12.57 -13.47
N PHE A 95 -11.43 12.23 -14.75
CA PHE A 95 -10.34 12.56 -15.68
C PHE A 95 -10.20 14.08 -15.79
#